data_AF-A0A915LWT3-F1
#
_entry.id   AF-A0A915LWT3-F1
#
_cell.length_a   1.000
_cell.length_b   1.000
_cell.length_c   1.000
_cell.angle_alpha   90.00
_cell.angle_beta   90.00
_cell.angle_gamma   90.00
#
_symmetry.space_group_name_H-M   'P 1'
#
loop_
_entity.id
_entity.type
_entity.pdbx_description
1 polymer ?
#
loop_
_entity_poly.entity_id
_entity_poly.type
_entity_poly.pdbx_seq_one_letter_code
_entity_poly.pdbx_strand_id
1 'polypeptide(L)'
;MCRTTIKKCFLKHAYSHIIEALWRCAYCVEGSNQRNTVVKHCKEMHGSDKPPLDARFPLWDKIKHIIQMCYPYNFIEMPEPKLEVLHNLQKSYFTYATQYHIDKANKKWKTNNNAQKQKQDDKKIVKRVHWH
;
A
#
# COMPACT_ATOMS: atom_id res chain seq x y z
N MET A 1 -19.75 -20.88 19.50
CA MET A 1 -18.31 -20.56 19.46
C MET A 1 -17.62 -21.32 18.33
N CYS A 2 -16.66 -20.66 17.68
CA CYS A 2 -15.96 -21.10 16.47
C CYS A 2 -15.08 -22.31 16.82
N ARG A 3 -15.30 -23.50 16.22
CA ARG A 3 -14.58 -24.76 16.60
C ARG A 3 -13.14 -24.86 16.09
N THR A 4 -12.66 -23.86 15.35
CA THR A 4 -11.34 -23.90 14.69
C THR A 4 -10.25 -23.41 15.64
N THR A 5 -9.36 -24.31 16.05
CA THR A 5 -8.09 -24.00 16.72
C THR A 5 -7.17 -23.22 15.77
N ILE A 6 -6.71 -22.03 16.19
CA ILE A 6 -5.96 -21.11 15.34
C ILE A 6 -4.50 -21.53 15.24
N LYS A 7 -3.96 -21.60 14.02
CA LYS A 7 -2.53 -21.37 13.77
C LYS A 7 -2.21 -20.10 12.97
N LYS A 8 -3.18 -19.40 12.35
CA LYS A 8 -2.90 -18.22 11.51
C LYS A 8 -3.98 -17.12 11.54
N CYS A 9 -3.53 -15.88 11.78
CA CYS A 9 -4.17 -14.56 11.56
C CYS A 9 -5.66 -14.39 11.92
N PHE A 10 -5.94 -13.68 13.03
CA PHE A 10 -7.30 -13.36 13.52
C PHE A 10 -8.21 -12.72 12.47
N LEU A 11 -7.68 -11.81 11.64
CA LEU A 11 -8.43 -11.14 10.58
C LEU A 11 -8.92 -12.12 9.51
N LYS A 12 -8.06 -13.04 9.06
CA LYS A 12 -8.44 -14.02 8.04
C LYS A 12 -9.55 -14.95 8.54
N HIS A 13 -9.52 -15.30 9.82
CA HIS A 13 -10.61 -16.02 10.44
C HIS A 13 -11.89 -15.18 10.48
N ALA A 14 -11.83 -13.92 10.90
CA ALA A 14 -13.01 -13.07 10.96
C ALA A 14 -13.70 -12.95 9.60
N TYR A 15 -12.94 -12.89 8.51
CA TYR A 15 -13.46 -12.85 7.15
C TYR A 15 -14.30 -14.07 6.74
N SER A 16 -14.09 -15.25 7.35
CA SER A 16 -14.91 -16.43 7.05
C SER A 16 -16.33 -16.33 7.60
N HIS A 17 -16.58 -15.43 8.56
CA HIS A 17 -17.91 -15.16 9.10
C HIS A 17 -18.64 -14.06 8.32
N ILE A 18 -17.94 -13.37 7.42
CA ILE A 18 -18.49 -12.23 6.67
C ILE A 18 -18.92 -12.72 5.28
N ILE A 19 -20.19 -12.49 4.97
CA ILE A 19 -20.81 -12.86 3.69
C ILE A 19 -20.60 -11.73 2.67
N GLU A 20 -20.52 -10.49 3.13
CA GLU A 20 -20.26 -9.32 2.30
C GLU A 20 -18.88 -9.37 1.63
N ALA A 21 -18.78 -8.82 0.42
CA ALA A 21 -17.53 -8.74 -0.32
C ALA A 21 -16.55 -7.75 0.34
N LEU A 22 -15.46 -8.30 0.88
CA LEU A 22 -14.37 -7.52 1.50
C LEU A 22 -13.46 -6.83 0.47
N TRP A 23 -13.41 -7.38 -0.73
CA TRP A 23 -12.65 -6.86 -1.86
C TRP A 23 -13.60 -6.69 -3.04
N ARG A 24 -13.51 -5.54 -3.71
CA ARG A 24 -14.36 -5.22 -4.87
C ARG A 24 -13.52 -4.94 -6.10
N CYS A 25 -14.06 -5.30 -7.26
CA CYS A 25 -13.46 -4.92 -8.52
C CYS A 25 -13.48 -3.39 -8.67
N ALA A 26 -12.44 -2.83 -9.30
CA ALA A 26 -12.36 -1.40 -9.58
C ALA A 26 -13.12 -0.98 -10.85
N TYR A 27 -13.65 -1.95 -11.61
CA TYR A 27 -14.23 -1.74 -12.94
C TYR A 27 -15.68 -2.21 -13.06
N CYS A 28 -16.12 -3.13 -12.20
CA CYS A 28 -17.49 -3.64 -12.18
C CYS A 28 -17.96 -3.91 -10.74
N VAL A 29 -19.19 -4.40 -10.59
CA VAL A 29 -19.84 -4.63 -9.28
C VAL A 29 -19.37 -5.90 -8.57
N GLU A 30 -18.58 -6.75 -9.24
CA GLU A 30 -18.11 -8.02 -8.70
C GLU A 30 -17.19 -7.84 -7.49
N GLY A 31 -17.24 -8.80 -6.58
CA GLY A 31 -16.45 -8.78 -5.35
C GLY A 31 -16.34 -10.14 -4.69
N SER A 32 -15.40 -10.26 -3.76
CA SER A 32 -15.15 -11.49 -3.03
C SER A 32 -14.62 -11.21 -1.63
N ASN A 33 -14.77 -12.18 -0.71
CA ASN A 33 -14.09 -12.16 0.57
C ASN A 33 -12.57 -12.49 0.44
N GLN A 34 -12.13 -12.98 -0.72
CA GLN A 34 -10.73 -13.31 -1.01
C GLN A 34 -10.14 -12.33 -2.03
N ARG A 35 -9.05 -11.65 -1.64
CA ARG A 35 -8.37 -10.66 -2.49
C ARG A 35 -7.90 -11.26 -3.82
N ASN A 36 -7.31 -12.45 -3.78
CA ASN A 36 -6.71 -13.09 -4.96
C ASN A 36 -7.77 -13.42 -6.02
N THR A 37 -8.99 -13.73 -5.60
CA THR A 37 -10.12 -13.95 -6.51
C THR A 37 -10.43 -12.70 -7.32
N VAL A 38 -10.47 -11.53 -6.66
CA VAL A 38 -10.71 -10.25 -7.36
C VAL A 38 -9.53 -9.83 -8.22
N VAL A 39 -8.28 -10.08 -7.78
CA VAL A 39 -7.09 -9.85 -8.61
C VAL A 39 -7.16 -10.67 -9.91
N LYS A 40 -7.45 -11.97 -9.79
CA LYS A 40 -7.60 -12.86 -10.95
C LYS A 40 -8.73 -12.37 -11.87
N HIS A 41 -9.88 -12.01 -11.31
CA HIS A 41 -10.98 -11.41 -12.05
C HIS A 41 -10.57 -10.13 -12.80
N CYS A 42 -9.89 -9.18 -12.15
CA CYS A 42 -9.43 -7.95 -12.80
C CYS A 42 -8.51 -8.25 -13.99
N LYS A 43 -7.63 -9.24 -13.84
CA LYS A 43 -6.71 -9.64 -14.90
C LYS A 43 -7.43 -10.32 -16.07
N GLU A 44 -8.34 -11.25 -15.78
CA GLU A 44 -9.03 -12.06 -16.79
C GLU A 44 -10.14 -11.29 -17.52
N MET A 45 -10.90 -10.47 -16.81
CA MET A 45 -12.08 -9.78 -17.35
C MET A 45 -11.78 -8.36 -17.83
N HIS A 46 -10.74 -7.72 -17.29
CA HIS A 46 -10.41 -6.32 -17.59
C HIS A 46 -8.98 -6.12 -18.11
N GLY A 47 -8.16 -7.19 -18.20
CA GLY A 47 -6.76 -7.08 -18.61
C GLY A 47 -5.93 -6.16 -17.73
N SER A 48 -6.34 -5.97 -16.46
CA SER A 48 -5.76 -4.96 -15.57
C SER A 48 -5.09 -5.58 -14.35
N ASP A 49 -3.88 -5.11 -14.05
CA ASP A 49 -3.15 -5.42 -12.82
C ASP A 49 -3.44 -4.42 -11.69
N LYS A 50 -4.44 -3.54 -11.86
CA LYS A 50 -4.85 -2.59 -10.81
C LYS A 50 -5.32 -3.36 -9.56
N PRO A 51 -4.87 -2.97 -8.35
CA PRO A 51 -5.29 -3.66 -7.14
C PRO A 51 -6.81 -3.54 -6.91
N PRO A 52 -7.44 -4.58 -6.33
CA PRO A 52 -8.84 -4.52 -5.90
C PRO A 52 -9.08 -3.39 -4.90
N LEU A 53 -10.30 -2.86 -4.90
CA LEU A 53 -10.75 -1.91 -3.90
C LEU A 53 -10.95 -2.62 -2.56
N ASP A 54 -10.45 -2.02 -1.50
CA ASP A 54 -10.59 -2.50 -0.13
C ASP A 54 -11.91 -2.00 0.46
N ALA A 55 -12.87 -2.91 0.63
CA ALA A 55 -14.19 -2.60 1.18
C ALA A 55 -14.33 -3.03 2.65
N ARG A 56 -13.22 -3.26 3.36
CA ARG A 56 -13.23 -3.72 4.75
C ARG A 56 -13.55 -2.62 5.76
N PHE A 57 -13.23 -1.36 5.44
CA PHE A 57 -13.38 -0.25 6.38
C PHE A 57 -14.84 -0.07 6.87
N PRO A 58 -15.87 -0.07 5.99
CA PRO A 58 -17.27 -0.01 6.45
C PRO A 58 -17.72 -1.24 7.27
N LEU A 59 -16.98 -2.35 7.19
CA LEU A 59 -17.27 -3.60 7.89
C LEU A 59 -16.43 -3.76 9.17
N TRP A 60 -15.65 -2.75 9.53
CA TRP A 60 -14.65 -2.85 10.59
C TRP A 60 -15.25 -3.21 11.95
N ASP A 61 -16.39 -2.61 12.32
CA ASP A 61 -17.07 -2.93 13.58
C ASP A 61 -17.56 -4.38 13.62
N LYS A 62 -18.06 -4.90 12.51
CA LYS A 62 -18.47 -6.31 12.36
C LYS A 62 -17.26 -7.23 12.50
N ILE A 63 -16.15 -6.89 11.84
CA ILE A 63 -14.86 -7.62 11.95
C ILE A 63 -14.39 -7.64 13.40
N LYS A 64 -14.39 -6.48 14.08
CA LYS A 64 -14.00 -6.32 15.48
C LYS A 64 -14.85 -7.21 16.40
N HIS A 65 -16.17 -7.18 16.22
CA HIS A 65 -17.11 -7.98 17.00
C HIS A 65 -16.87 -9.49 16.82
N ILE A 66 -16.64 -9.96 15.59
CA ILE A 66 -16.34 -11.38 15.33
C ILE A 66 -15.03 -11.79 16.02
N ILE A 67 -14.00 -10.95 15.96
CA ILE A 67 -12.71 -11.22 16.63
C ILE A 67 -12.92 -11.30 18.14
N GLN A 68 -13.66 -10.35 18.74
CA GLN A 68 -13.97 -10.36 20.16
C GLN A 68 -14.74 -11.63 20.59
N MET A 69 -15.69 -12.09 19.77
CA MET A 69 -16.51 -13.26 20.07
C MET A 69 -15.76 -14.60 19.90
N CYS A 70 -14.92 -14.74 18.87
CA CYS A 70 -14.13 -15.95 18.69
C CYS A 70 -12.83 -15.95 19.53
N TYR A 71 -12.32 -14.77 19.93
CA TYR A 71 -11.04 -14.60 20.64
C TYR A 71 -11.11 -13.64 21.84
N PRO A 72 -12.01 -13.88 22.81
CA PRO A 72 -12.26 -12.94 23.90
C PRO A 72 -11.02 -12.67 24.77
N TYR A 73 -10.15 -13.66 24.94
CA TYR A 73 -8.94 -13.53 25.76
C TYR A 73 -7.77 -12.81 25.07
N ASN A 74 -7.82 -12.66 23.74
CA ASN A 74 -6.77 -12.01 22.95
C ASN A 74 -7.17 -10.58 22.54
N PHE A 75 -8.37 -10.15 22.90
CA PHE A 75 -8.91 -8.86 22.53
C PHE A 75 -8.71 -7.85 23.67
N ILE A 76 -7.55 -7.19 23.67
CA ILE A 76 -7.31 -6.03 24.52
C ILE A 76 -7.77 -4.81 23.73
N GLU A 77 -8.82 -4.12 24.20
CA GLU A 77 -9.19 -2.83 23.63
C GLU A 77 -8.08 -1.82 23.92
N MET A 78 -7.35 -1.44 22.86
CA MET A 78 -6.41 -0.32 22.93
C MET A 78 -7.23 0.96 23.05
N PRO A 79 -6.96 1.83 24.04
CA PRO A 79 -7.62 3.13 24.09
C PRO A 79 -7.34 3.90 22.80
N GLU A 80 -8.33 4.67 22.34
CA GLU A 80 -8.13 5.57 21.20
C GLU A 80 -6.92 6.48 21.48
N PRO A 81 -5.99 6.62 20.52
CA PRO A 81 -4.83 7.48 20.70
C PRO A 81 -5.27 8.93 20.92
N LYS A 82 -4.60 9.64 21.84
CA LYS A 82 -4.90 11.05 22.12
C LYS A 82 -4.70 11.90 20.86
N LEU A 83 -5.51 12.95 20.71
CA LEU A 83 -5.44 13.91 19.59
C LEU A 83 -4.03 14.47 19.35
N GLU A 84 -3.28 14.73 20.41
CA GLU A 84 -1.90 15.22 20.31
C GLU A 84 -0.97 14.23 19.59
N VAL A 85 -1.12 12.93 19.88
CA VAL A 85 -0.35 11.86 19.23
C VAL A 85 -0.70 11.80 17.75
N LEU A 86 -1.99 11.91 17.41
CA LEU A 86 -2.46 11.94 16.03
C LEU A 86 -1.88 13.13 15.25
N HIS A 87 -1.86 14.31 15.87
CA HIS A 87 -1.29 15.51 15.24
C HIS A 87 0.22 15.38 15.02
N ASN A 88 0.94 14.82 15.99
CA ASN A 88 2.39 14.58 15.86
C ASN A 88 2.70 13.53 14.78
N LEU A 89 1.88 12.48 14.66
CA LEU A 89 1.97 11.51 13.58
C LEU A 89 1.72 12.16 12.21
N GLN A 90 0.69 13.00 12.08
CA GLN A 90 0.41 13.73 10.83
C GLN A 90 1.57 14.64 10.44
N LYS A 91 2.13 15.39 11.39
CA LYS A 91 3.30 16.24 11.17
C LYS A 91 4.50 15.43 10.71
N SER A 92 4.82 14.34 11.40
CA SER A 92 5.92 13.45 11.04
C SER A 92 5.74 12.83 9.65
N TYR A 93 4.51 12.46 9.29
CA TYR A 93 4.21 11.96 7.95
C TYR A 93 4.44 13.04 6.88
N PHE A 94 3.97 14.26 7.13
CA PHE A 94 4.16 15.37 6.20
C PHE A 94 5.64 15.70 5.99
N THR A 95 6.43 15.77 7.07
CA THR A 95 7.88 16.02 6.97
C THR A 95 8.62 14.91 6.23
N TYR A 96 8.25 13.64 6.46
CA TYR A 96 8.81 12.52 5.70
C TYR A 96 8.46 12.59 4.20
N ALA A 97 7.18 12.85 3.87
CA ALA A 97 6.73 12.92 2.49
C ALA A 97 7.42 14.06 1.71
N THR A 98 7.57 15.22 2.33
CA THR A 98 8.28 16.35 1.71
C THR A 98 9.76 16.04 1.50
N GLN A 99 10.44 15.44 2.48
CA GLN A 99 11.84 15.04 2.34
C GLN A 99 12.04 14.04 1.18
N TYR A 100 11.16 13.04 1.05
CA TYR A 100 11.20 12.09 -0.06
C TYR A 100 11.13 12.78 -1.43
N HIS A 101 10.25 13.77 -1.60
CA HIS A 101 10.13 14.51 -2.85
C HIS A 101 11.38 15.36 -3.15
N ILE A 102 11.95 16.00 -2.13
CA ILE A 102 13.20 16.77 -2.23
C ILE A 102 14.35 15.85 -2.65
N ASP A 103 14.49 14.69 -2.02
CA ASP A 103 15.55 13.72 -2.34
C ASP A 103 15.44 13.20 -3.77
N LYS A 104 14.20 12.93 -4.22
CA LYS A 104 13.92 12.52 -5.59
C LYS A 104 14.28 13.61 -6.60
N ALA A 105 13.97 14.87 -6.31
CA ALA A 105 14.35 16.01 -7.16
C ALA A 105 15.87 16.20 -7.23
N ASN A 106 16.55 16.12 -6.07
CA ASN A 106 18.00 16.22 -5.98
C ASN A 106 18.70 15.12 -6.76
N LYS A 107 18.20 13.87 -6.69
CA LYS A 107 18.73 12.75 -7.48
C LYS A 107 18.62 13.01 -8.98
N LYS A 108 17.47 13.51 -9.45
CA LYS A 108 17.24 13.85 -10.87
C LYS A 108 18.15 14.99 -11.35
N TRP A 109 18.34 16.01 -10.51
CA TRP A 109 19.26 17.12 -10.82
C TRP A 109 20.71 16.63 -10.96
N LYS A 110 21.18 15.79 -10.03
CA LYS A 110 22.53 15.19 -10.08
C LYS A 110 22.74 14.35 -11.35
N THR A 111 21.77 13.53 -11.75
CA THR A 111 21.88 12.73 -12.98
C THR A 111 21.95 13.60 -14.23
N ASN A 112 21.16 14.68 -14.29
CA ASN A 112 21.16 15.58 -15.44
C ASN A 112 22.49 16.33 -15.58
N ASN A 113 23.06 16.82 -14.49
CA ASN A 113 24.34 17.52 -14.51
C ASN A 113 25.52 16.58 -14.85
N ASN A 114 25.51 15.35 -14.33
CA ASN A 114 26.52 14.35 -14.72
C ASN A 114 26.43 14.02 -16.21
N ALA A 115 25.22 13.89 -16.76
CA ALA A 115 25.02 13.67 -18.19
C ALA A 115 25.45 14.87 -19.05
N GLN A 116 25.29 16.11 -18.56
CA GLN A 116 25.76 17.31 -19.24
C GLN A 116 27.30 17.42 -19.22
N LYS A 117 27.93 17.09 -18.10
CA LYS A 117 29.39 17.07 -17.95
C LYS A 117 30.04 16.04 -18.87
N GLN A 118 29.49 14.82 -18.91
CA GLN A 118 29.93 13.77 -19.84
C GLN A 118 29.87 14.25 -21.29
N LYS A 119 28.76 14.87 -21.72
CA LYS A 119 28.60 15.41 -23.08
C LYS A 119 29.59 16.53 -23.40
N GLN A 120 30.03 17.32 -22.42
CA GLN A 120 31.06 18.34 -22.62
C GLN A 120 32.45 17.72 -22.74
N ASP A 121 32.75 16.69 -21.96
CA ASP A 121 34.01 15.97 -22.00
C ASP A 121 34.16 15.15 -23.29
N ASP A 122 33.10 14.47 -23.74
CA ASP A 122 33.05 13.76 -25.02
C ASP A 122 33.27 14.72 -26.21
N LYS A 123 32.67 15.91 -26.16
CA LYS A 123 32.89 16.97 -27.18
C LYS A 123 34.32 17.51 -27.18
N LYS A 124 35.01 17.53 -26.04
CA LYS A 124 36.43 17.92 -25.97
C LYS A 124 37.35 16.82 -26.53
N ILE A 125 37.00 15.55 -26.31
CA ILE A 125 37.74 14.41 -26.86
C ILE A 125 37.67 14.44 -28.40
N VAL A 126 36.46 14.55 -28.98
CA VAL A 126 36.29 14.58 -30.45
C VAL A 126 37.04 15.73 -31.12
N LYS A 127 37.11 16.91 -30.49
CA LYS A 127 37.89 18.06 -31.00
C LYS A 127 39.40 17.84 -30.95
N ARG A 128 39.90 16.97 -30.08
CA ARG A 128 41.34 16.66 -29.95
C ARG A 128 41.81 15.63 -30.99
N VAL A 129 40.94 14.76 -31.50
CA VAL A 129 41.30 13.74 -32.51
C VAL A 129 41.36 14.31 -33.94
N HIS A 130 40.90 15.55 -34.17
CA HIS A 130 40.79 16.17 -35.51
C HIS A 130 42.01 17.03 -35.91
N TRP A 131 43.15 16.90 -35.22
CA TRP A 131 44.40 17.65 -35.46
C TRP A 131 45.64 16.74 -35.54
N HIS A 132 45.52 15.57 -36.18
CA HIS A 132 46.63 14.72 -36.58
C HIS A 132 46.37 14.12 -37.96
#